data_AF-J4IQD2-F1
#
_entry.id   AF-J4IQD2-F1
#
_cell.length_a   1.000
_cell.length_b   1.000
_cell.length_c   1.000
_cell.angle_alpha   90.00
_cell.angle_beta   90.00
_cell.angle_gamma   90.00
#
_symmetry.space_group_name_H-M   'P 1'
#
loop_
_entity.id
_entity.type
_entity.pdbx_description
1 polymer ?
#
loop_
_entity_poly.entity_id
_entity_poly.type
_entity_poly.pdbx_seq_one_letter_code
_entity_poly.pdbx_strand_id
1 'polypeptide(L)'
;MQPALIPVEQPLDLLILLILGHFLADFPLQGDKMAVEKCPGKDVTLNWKWWLSAHAGTHGLVVSLLTGIPLLGVAEMIAHGLIDYGKCRFGYKLIVDQAMHWVCKLIWVACVVAIR
;
A
#
# COMPACT_ATOMS: atom_id res chain seq x y z
N MET A 1 18.93 15.54 -7.06
CA MET A 1 17.80 14.73 -6.58
C MET A 1 17.43 15.26 -5.22
N GLN A 2 16.19 15.68 -5.01
CA GLN A 2 15.75 16.27 -3.74
C GLN A 2 15.75 15.15 -2.67
N PRO A 3 16.34 15.36 -1.48
CA PRO A 3 16.33 14.33 -0.45
C PRO A 3 14.89 14.00 -0.07
N ALA A 4 14.61 12.71 0.15
CA ALA A 4 13.34 12.30 0.73
C ALA A 4 13.10 13.06 2.04
N LEU A 5 11.83 13.32 2.37
CA LEU A 5 11.44 14.08 3.56
C LEU A 5 11.99 13.45 4.86
N ILE A 6 12.27 12.14 4.83
CA ILE A 6 12.96 11.37 5.85
C ILE A 6 14.19 10.75 5.18
N PRO A 7 15.44 11.08 5.59
CA PRO A 7 16.62 10.42 5.07
C PRO A 7 16.60 8.96 5.52
N VAL A 8 16.49 8.05 4.55
CA VAL A 8 16.55 6.61 4.79
C VAL A 8 17.77 6.07 4.07
N GLU A 9 18.83 5.87 4.84
CA GLU A 9 20.15 5.45 4.33
C GLU A 9 20.29 3.93 4.32
N GLN A 10 19.62 3.23 5.24
CA GLN A 10 19.72 1.78 5.37
C GLN A 10 18.49 1.08 4.76
N PRO A 11 18.67 -0.01 3.98
CA PRO A 11 17.55 -0.77 3.43
C PRO A 11 16.59 -1.34 4.48
N LEU A 12 17.13 -1.68 5.66
CA LEU A 12 16.33 -2.19 6.78
C LEU A 12 15.40 -1.10 7.35
N ASP A 13 15.89 0.12 7.53
CA ASP A 13 15.09 1.25 7.99
C ASP A 13 13.96 1.55 7.00
N LEU A 14 14.25 1.47 5.70
CA LEU A 14 13.23 1.63 4.66
C LEU A 14 12.16 0.55 4.75
N LEU A 15 12.56 -0.71 4.91
CA LEU A 15 11.62 -1.81 5.06
C LEU A 15 10.71 -1.62 6.27
N ILE A 16 11.28 -1.27 7.42
CA ILE A 16 10.54 -1.01 8.65
C ILE A 16 9.53 0.13 8.42
N LEU A 17 9.98 1.26 7.86
CA LEU A 17 9.11 2.40 7.59
C LEU A 17 8.00 2.08 6.59
N LEU A 18 8.27 1.29 5.56
CA LEU A 18 7.27 0.86 4.58
C LEU A 18 6.21 -0.06 5.21
N ILE A 19 6.59 -0.94 6.13
CA ILE A 19 5.66 -1.79 6.88
C ILE A 19 4.83 -0.96 7.87
N LEU A 20 5.46 -0.05 8.61
CA LEU A 20 4.75 0.82 9.55
C LEU A 20 3.81 1.78 8.81
N GLY A 21 4.24 2.34 7.68
CA GLY A 21 3.42 3.18 6.81
C GLY A 21 2.24 2.42 6.22
N HIS A 22 2.42 1.14 5.87
CA HIS A 22 1.32 0.26 5.49
C HIS A 22 0.30 0.11 6.62
N PHE A 23 0.74 -0.15 7.85
CA PHE A 23 -0.19 -0.23 8.99
C PHE A 23 -0.92 1.09 9.25
N LEU A 24 -0.22 2.23 9.14
CA LEU A 24 -0.85 3.54 9.25
C LEU A 24 -1.97 3.73 8.23
N ALA A 25 -1.75 3.29 6.98
CA ALA A 25 -2.76 3.38 5.92
C ALA A 25 -3.93 2.40 6.11
N ASP A 26 -3.67 1.16 6.54
CA ASP A 26 -4.67 0.09 6.68
C ASP A 26 -5.55 0.19 7.92
N PHE A 27 -5.05 0.79 9.01
CA PHE A 27 -5.72 0.75 10.30
C PHE A 27 -6.19 2.15 10.75
N PRO A 28 -5.32 3.14 11.01
CA PRO A 28 -5.78 4.50 11.32
C PRO A 28 -6.49 5.24 10.18
N LEU A 29 -5.96 5.17 8.95
CA LEU A 29 -6.45 6.01 7.84
C LEU A 29 -7.60 5.36 7.06
N GLN A 30 -7.77 4.04 7.17
CA GLN A 30 -8.89 3.32 6.61
C GLN A 30 -10.02 3.22 7.64
N GLY A 31 -11.11 3.95 7.43
CA GLY A 31 -12.32 3.76 8.23
C GLY A 31 -13.05 2.45 7.90
N ASP A 32 -13.84 1.93 8.85
CA ASP A 32 -14.62 0.69 8.71
C ASP A 32 -15.45 0.64 7.43
N LYS A 33 -16.03 1.78 7.04
CA LYS A 33 -16.81 1.91 5.81
C LYS A 33 -15.96 1.63 4.57
N MET A 34 -14.77 2.23 4.47
CA MET A 34 -13.86 1.99 3.35
C MET A 34 -13.42 0.53 3.32
N ALA A 35 -13.13 -0.06 4.49
CA ALA A 35 -12.69 -1.46 4.60
C ALA A 35 -13.73 -2.44 4.02
N VAL A 36 -15.03 -2.13 4.17
CA VAL A 36 -16.13 -2.94 3.63
C VAL A 36 -16.47 -2.58 2.18
N GLU A 37 -16.69 -1.30 1.91
CA GLU A 37 -17.20 -0.84 0.61
C GLU A 37 -16.13 -0.84 -0.51
N LYS A 38 -14.84 -1.01 -0.19
CA LYS A 38 -13.80 -1.29 -1.21
C LYS A 38 -14.00 -2.63 -1.93
N CYS A 39 -14.79 -3.54 -1.33
CA CYS A 39 -15.08 -4.83 -1.93
C CYS A 39 -16.25 -4.74 -2.94
N PRO A 40 -16.10 -5.30 -4.16
CA PRO A 40 -17.15 -5.30 -5.17
C PRO A 40 -18.47 -5.88 -4.67
N GLY A 41 -19.57 -5.16 -4.89
CA GLY A 41 -20.91 -5.59 -4.48
C GLY A 41 -21.22 -5.31 -3.00
N LYS A 42 -20.35 -4.56 -2.32
CA LYS A 42 -20.60 -4.00 -0.97
C LYS A 42 -20.83 -2.49 -1.01
N ASP A 43 -21.01 -1.92 -2.20
CA ASP A 43 -21.26 -0.51 -2.44
C ASP A 43 -22.54 -0.04 -1.71
N VAL A 44 -22.40 0.98 -0.85
CA VAL A 44 -23.58 1.63 -0.20
C VAL A 44 -23.54 3.14 -0.41
N THR A 45 -22.37 3.76 -0.24
CA THR A 45 -22.20 5.22 -0.30
C THR A 45 -21.49 5.68 -1.56
N LEU A 46 -20.48 4.94 -2.01
CA LEU A 46 -19.74 5.21 -3.23
C LEU A 46 -19.46 3.89 -3.96
N ASN A 47 -19.15 4.00 -5.25
CA ASN A 47 -18.70 2.86 -6.03
C ASN A 47 -17.40 2.29 -5.42
N TRP A 48 -17.30 0.98 -5.31
CA TRP A 48 -16.17 0.25 -4.73
C TRP A 48 -14.87 0.58 -5.44
N LYS A 49 -14.92 0.93 -6.73
CA LYS A 49 -13.73 1.37 -7.48
C LYS A 49 -13.15 2.66 -6.91
N TRP A 50 -13.99 3.58 -6.43
CA TRP A 50 -13.53 4.80 -5.75
C TRP A 50 -12.96 4.48 -4.37
N TRP A 51 -13.61 3.59 -3.62
CA TRP A 51 -13.09 3.16 -2.33
C TRP A 51 -11.74 2.45 -2.45
N LEU A 52 -11.64 1.49 -3.36
CA LEU A 52 -10.42 0.73 -3.60
C LEU A 52 -9.31 1.61 -4.17
N SER A 53 -9.60 2.46 -5.15
CA SER A 53 -8.57 3.32 -5.75
C SER A 53 -8.08 4.38 -4.76
N ALA A 54 -8.97 4.95 -3.93
CA ALA A 54 -8.57 5.88 -2.87
C ALA A 54 -7.71 5.18 -1.82
N HIS A 55 -8.12 4.00 -1.35
CA HIS A 55 -7.38 3.21 -0.38
C HIS A 55 -5.98 2.83 -0.90
N ALA A 56 -5.91 2.22 -2.09
CA ALA A 56 -4.64 1.86 -2.71
C ALA A 56 -3.80 3.11 -3.05
N GLY A 57 -4.44 4.22 -3.39
CA GLY A 57 -3.80 5.51 -3.60
C GLY A 57 -3.15 6.07 -2.32
N THR A 58 -3.77 5.88 -1.15
CA THR A 58 -3.16 6.22 0.15
C THR A 58 -1.87 5.42 0.38
N HIS A 59 -1.87 4.11 0.09
CA HIS A 59 -0.65 3.30 0.16
C HIS A 59 0.41 3.74 -0.84
N GLY A 60 0.01 4.04 -2.08
CA GLY A 60 0.90 4.58 -3.10
C GLY A 60 1.53 5.91 -2.71
N LEU A 61 0.78 6.80 -2.04
CA LEU A 61 1.29 8.04 -1.50
C LEU A 61 2.34 7.78 -0.41
N VAL A 62 2.06 6.89 0.54
CA VAL A 62 3.01 6.51 1.60
C VAL A 62 4.31 5.98 1.00
N VAL A 63 4.23 5.07 0.03
CA VAL A 63 5.43 4.54 -0.65
C VAL A 63 6.19 5.63 -1.40
N SER A 64 5.50 6.55 -2.09
CA SER A 64 6.13 7.68 -2.79
C SER A 64 6.94 8.56 -1.84
N LEU A 65 6.37 8.88 -0.68
CA LEU A 65 6.99 9.75 0.31
C LEU A 65 8.21 9.10 0.98
N LEU A 66 8.10 7.82 1.33
CA LEU A 66 9.17 7.10 2.02
C LEU A 66 10.34 6.70 1.11
N THR A 67 10.06 6.37 -0.15
CA THR A 67 11.11 6.01 -1.13
C THR A 67 11.72 7.23 -1.82
N GLY A 68 10.97 8.34 -1.88
CA GLY A 68 11.29 9.50 -2.71
C GLY A 68 11.05 9.28 -4.21
N ILE A 69 10.37 8.18 -4.60
CA ILE A 69 10.18 7.78 -6.00
C ILE A 69 8.68 7.63 -6.28
N PRO A 70 8.00 8.65 -6.86
CA PRO A 70 6.56 8.60 -7.14
C PRO A 70 6.13 7.42 -8.00
N LEU A 71 6.99 6.96 -8.91
CA LEU A 71 6.67 5.80 -9.76
C LEU A 71 6.53 4.49 -8.96
N LEU A 72 7.32 4.31 -7.89
CA LEU A 72 7.14 3.17 -6.98
C LEU A 72 5.82 3.29 -6.21
N GLY A 73 5.36 4.51 -5.93
CA GLY A 73 4.03 4.72 -5.36
C GLY A 73 2.89 4.36 -6.30
N VAL A 74 2.99 4.69 -7.59
CA VAL A 74 2.00 4.25 -8.59
C VAL A 74 2.01 2.72 -8.71
N ALA A 75 3.20 2.11 -8.68
CA ALA A 75 3.34 0.66 -8.70
C ALA A 75 2.72 0.00 -7.45
N GLU A 76 2.92 0.56 -6.25
CA GLU A 76 2.24 0.14 -5.03
C GLU A 76 0.72 0.28 -5.16
N MET A 77 0.21 1.42 -5.65
CA MET A 77 -1.24 1.61 -5.82
C MET A 77 -1.85 0.49 -6.67
N ILE A 78 -1.19 0.08 -7.76
CA ILE A 78 -1.67 -1.01 -8.61
C ILE A 78 -1.56 -2.35 -7.86
N ALA A 79 -0.39 -2.67 -7.30
CA ALA A 79 -0.16 -3.94 -6.62
C ALA A 79 -1.10 -4.13 -5.42
N HIS A 80 -1.22 -3.11 -4.58
CA HIS A 80 -2.08 -3.07 -3.40
C HIS A 80 -3.55 -3.25 -3.79
N GLY A 81 -4.02 -2.48 -4.78
CA GLY A 81 -5.37 -2.60 -5.29
C GLY A 81 -5.69 -4.01 -5.81
N LEU A 82 -4.73 -4.68 -6.46
CA LEU A 82 -4.90 -6.05 -6.92
C LEU A 82 -4.95 -7.08 -5.78
N ILE A 83 -4.12 -6.92 -4.74
CA ILE A 83 -4.12 -7.80 -3.56
C ILE A 83 -5.46 -7.68 -2.84
N ASP A 84 -5.90 -6.46 -2.55
CA ASP A 84 -7.17 -6.18 -1.90
C ASP A 84 -8.38 -6.66 -2.70
N TYR A 85 -8.38 -6.40 -4.02
CA TYR A 85 -9.41 -6.91 -4.90
C TYR A 85 -9.46 -8.45 -4.85
N GLY A 86 -8.29 -9.10 -4.87
CA GLY A 86 -8.15 -10.54 -4.69
C GLY A 86 -8.73 -11.01 -3.35
N LYS A 87 -8.39 -10.37 -2.24
CA LYS A 87 -8.93 -10.68 -0.91
C LYS A 87 -10.46 -10.55 -0.89
N CYS A 88 -11.01 -9.45 -1.41
CA CYS A 88 -12.45 -9.23 -1.48
C CYS A 88 -13.17 -10.28 -2.34
N ARG A 89 -12.51 -10.75 -3.41
CA ARG A 89 -13.09 -11.72 -4.35
C ARG A 89 -12.98 -13.16 -3.87
N PHE A 90 -11.87 -13.54 -3.26
CA PHE A 90 -11.51 -14.92 -2.95
C PHE A 90 -11.53 -15.24 -1.44
N GLY A 91 -11.68 -14.24 -0.58
CA GLY A 91 -11.89 -14.42 0.86
C GLY A 91 -10.67 -14.96 1.61
N TYR A 92 -9.46 -14.57 1.22
CA TYR A 92 -8.24 -15.00 1.92
C TYR A 92 -8.22 -14.51 3.38
N LYS A 93 -7.53 -15.27 4.24
CA LYS A 93 -7.32 -14.89 5.65
C LYS A 93 -6.46 -13.63 5.74
N LEU A 94 -6.67 -12.84 6.79
CA LEU A 94 -5.92 -11.60 7.05
C LEU A 94 -4.39 -11.83 7.06
N ILE A 95 -3.92 -12.98 7.55
CA ILE A 95 -2.47 -13.28 7.56
C ILE A 95 -1.88 -13.40 6.15
N VAL A 96 -2.65 -13.96 5.20
CA VAL A 96 -2.21 -14.12 3.80
C VAL A 96 -2.16 -12.76 3.13
N ASP A 97 -3.19 -11.96 3.35
CA ASP A 97 -3.29 -10.58 2.90
C ASP A 97 -2.09 -9.73 3.36
N GLN A 98 -1.80 -9.72 4.66
CA GLN A 98 -0.66 -8.97 5.21
C GLN A 98 0.68 -9.47 4.68
N ALA A 99 0.84 -10.79 4.53
CA ALA A 99 2.07 -11.36 3.96
C ALA A 99 2.31 -10.89 2.52
N MET A 100 1.27 -10.84 1.68
CA MET A 100 1.39 -10.34 0.30
C MET A 100 1.81 -8.87 0.26
N HIS A 101 1.25 -8.04 1.14
CA HIS A 101 1.63 -6.63 1.24
C HIS A 101 3.07 -6.44 1.75
N TRP A 102 3.55 -7.27 2.69
CA TRP A 102 4.94 -7.22 3.14
C TRP A 102 5.92 -7.66 2.05
N VAL A 103 5.57 -8.69 1.27
CA VAL A 103 6.36 -9.09 0.09
C VAL A 103 6.45 -7.93 -0.91
N CYS A 104 5.37 -7.18 -1.11
CA CYS A 104 5.38 -5.98 -1.93
C CYS A 104 6.40 -4.94 -1.41
N LYS A 105 6.48 -4.71 -0.09
CA LYS A 105 7.47 -3.80 0.50
C LYS A 105 8.90 -4.27 0.31
N LEU A 106 9.17 -5.57 0.44
CA LEU A 106 10.48 -6.16 0.15
C LEU A 106 10.90 -5.90 -1.30
N ILE A 107 9.97 -6.04 -2.25
CA ILE A 107 10.22 -5.74 -3.67
C ILE A 107 10.57 -4.26 -3.86
N TRP A 108 9.86 -3.33 -3.21
CA TRP A 108 10.18 -1.91 -3.32
C TRP A 108 11.54 -1.55 -2.74
N VAL A 109 11.92 -2.12 -1.61
CA VAL A 109 13.27 -1.96 -1.04
C VAL A 109 14.31 -2.45 -2.03
N ALA A 110 14.12 -3.63 -2.63
CA ALA A 110 15.02 -4.16 -3.64
C ALA A 110 15.12 -3.25 -4.87
N CYS A 111 14.00 -2.70 -5.36
CA CYS A 111 13.99 -1.74 -6.47
C CYS A 111 14.76 -0.45 -6.10
N VAL A 112 14.55 0.10 -4.90
CA VAL A 112 15.28 1.30 -4.45
C VAL A 112 16.78 1.04 -4.40
N VAL A 113 17.19 -0.10 -3.85
CA VAL A 113 18.61 -0.49 -3.78
C VAL A 113 19.21 -0.72 -5.16
N ALA A 114 18.44 -1.23 -6.13
CA ALA A 114 18.93 -1.47 -7.48
C ALA A 114 19.04 -0.19 -8.34
N ILE A 115 18.29 0.86 -8.01
CA ILE A 115 18.22 2.11 -8.77
C ILE A 115 19.17 3.18 -8.20
N ARG A 116 19.50 3.12 -6.91
CA ARG A 116 20.44 4.03 -6.24
C ARG A 116 21.87 3.53 -6.33
#